data_AF-A0A0C2WL08-F1
#
_entry.id   AF-A0A0C2WL08-F1
#
_cell.length_a   1.000
_cell.length_b   1.000
_cell.length_c   1.000
_cell.angle_alpha   90.00
_cell.angle_beta   90.00
_cell.angle_gamma   90.00
#
_symmetry.space_group_name_H-M   'P 1'
#
loop_
_entity.id
_entity.type
_entity.pdbx_description
1 polymer ?
#
loop_
_entity_poly.entity_id
_entity_poly.type
_entity_poly.pdbx_seq_one_letter_code
_entity_poly.pdbx_strand_id
1 'polypeptide(L)'
;MTSSDPRPDLGSVNRPIVNSLLTIDERNDVHQSIAKAKAELQRIETDIAIATAKLVERRETVTNNLSQLKKTLVIHRILPGETIGYIFSTLRAERVSIPHKWHKTPSQIIVSHVCSKWRQIALATPALWNDV
;
A
#
# COMPACT_ATOMS: atom_id res chain seq x y z
N MET A 1 91.57 -15.71 -27.44
CA MET A 1 90.94 -15.70 -26.10
C MET A 1 90.63 -14.23 -25.84
N THR A 2 89.41 -13.70 -25.83
CA THR A 2 88.05 -14.15 -25.47
C THR A 2 87.10 -13.05 -26.01
N SER A 3 86.01 -13.40 -26.71
CA SER A 3 84.62 -13.37 -26.20
C SER A 3 83.99 -11.95 -26.17
N SER A 4 83.07 -11.62 -27.09
CA SER A 4 81.59 -11.58 -26.90
C SER A 4 81.14 -10.47 -25.93
N ASP A 5 80.19 -9.57 -26.14
CA ASP A 5 79.01 -9.50 -27.03
C ASP A 5 78.51 -8.03 -27.08
N PRO A 6 77.77 -7.61 -28.13
CA PRO A 6 77.01 -6.36 -28.15
C PRO A 6 75.61 -6.53 -27.53
N ARG A 7 75.19 -5.53 -26.74
CA ARG A 7 73.86 -5.44 -26.11
C ARG A 7 72.73 -5.15 -27.13
N PRO A 8 71.48 -5.52 -26.81
CA PRO A 8 70.50 -5.95 -27.79
C PRO A 8 69.63 -4.81 -28.33
N ASP A 9 69.24 -5.02 -29.58
CA ASP A 9 68.25 -4.28 -30.36
C ASP A 9 66.89 -4.25 -29.65
N LEU A 10 66.36 -3.06 -29.41
CA LEU A 10 65.00 -2.80 -28.91
C LEU A 10 64.02 -2.99 -30.09
N GLY A 11 63.90 -4.23 -30.54
CA GLY A 11 62.81 -4.66 -31.39
C GLY A 11 61.51 -4.61 -30.58
N SER A 12 60.77 -3.52 -30.72
CA SER A 12 59.39 -3.40 -30.29
C SER A 12 58.57 -4.52 -30.92
N VAL A 13 58.38 -5.61 -30.17
CA VAL A 13 57.52 -6.74 -30.53
C VAL A 13 56.10 -6.20 -30.60
N ASN A 14 55.70 -5.83 -31.82
CA ASN A 14 54.31 -5.61 -32.17
C ASN A 14 53.64 -6.99 -32.11
N ARG A 15 53.15 -7.37 -30.92
CA ARG A 15 52.30 -8.55 -30.75
C ARG A 15 51.04 -8.28 -31.57
N PRO A 16 50.77 -9.07 -32.63
CA PRO A 16 49.46 -9.03 -33.25
C PRO A 16 48.48 -9.47 -32.16
N ILE A 17 47.43 -8.68 -31.93
CA ILE A 17 46.27 -9.15 -31.17
C ILE A 17 45.64 -10.25 -32.03
N VAL A 18 46.10 -11.48 -31.84
CA VAL A 18 45.53 -12.65 -32.49
C VAL A 18 44.20 -12.87 -31.81
N ASN A 19 43.14 -12.28 -32.36
CA ASN A 19 41.79 -12.75 -32.13
C ASN A 19 41.75 -14.18 -32.68
N SER A 20 42.07 -15.16 -31.83
CA SER A 20 41.94 -16.58 -32.19
C SER A 20 40.53 -16.82 -32.68
N LEU A 21 40.40 -17.03 -33.98
CA LEU A 21 39.15 -17.39 -34.63
C LEU A 21 38.71 -18.73 -34.04
N LEU A 22 37.61 -18.71 -33.28
CA LEU A 22 36.95 -19.91 -32.77
C LEU A 22 36.79 -20.93 -33.88
N THR A 23 37.08 -22.19 -33.56
CA THR A 23 36.78 -23.33 -34.42
C THR A 23 35.28 -23.41 -34.67
N ILE A 24 34.89 -24.11 -35.73
CA ILE A 24 33.48 -24.29 -36.10
C ILE A 24 32.69 -24.95 -34.94
N ASP A 25 33.33 -25.86 -34.22
CA ASP A 25 32.73 -26.57 -33.09
C ASP A 25 32.47 -25.62 -31.91
N GLU A 26 33.47 -24.83 -31.52
CA GLU A 26 33.32 -23.82 -30.47
C GLU A 26 32.28 -22.74 -30.83
N ARG A 27 32.17 -22.38 -32.12
CA ARG A 27 31.12 -21.46 -32.59
C ARG A 27 29.73 -22.06 -32.44
N ASN A 28 29.56 -23.35 -32.73
CA ASN A 28 28.30 -24.06 -32.57
C ASN A 28 27.92 -24.17 -31.09
N ASP A 29 28.87 -24.47 -30.21
CA ASP A 29 28.66 -24.50 -28.75
C ASP A 29 28.23 -23.14 -28.20
N VAL A 30 28.85 -22.06 -28.68
CA VAL A 30 28.47 -20.69 -28.33
C VAL A 30 27.05 -20.39 -28.82
N HIS A 31 26.70 -20.77 -30.05
CA HIS A 31 25.35 -20.59 -30.59
C HIS A 31 24.30 -21.37 -29.78
N GLN A 32 24.60 -22.61 -29.40
CA GLN A 32 23.72 -23.43 -28.56
C GLN A 32 23.55 -22.81 -27.17
N SER A 33 24.62 -22.30 -26.57
CA SER A 33 24.58 -21.63 -25.28
C SER A 33 23.75 -20.34 -25.33
N ILE A 34 23.88 -19.55 -26.40
CA ILE A 34 23.07 -18.35 -26.62
C ILE A 34 21.59 -18.72 -26.79
N ALA A 35 21.29 -19.77 -27.57
CA ALA A 35 19.92 -20.22 -27.77
C ALA A 35 19.28 -20.66 -26.45
N LYS A 36 20.02 -21.41 -25.63
CA LYS A 36 19.58 -21.84 -24.29
C LYS A 36 19.34 -20.65 -23.37
N ALA A 37 20.28 -19.71 -23.30
CA ALA A 37 20.14 -18.51 -22.46
C ALA A 37 18.95 -17.64 -22.89
N LYS A 38 18.69 -17.51 -24.20
CA LYS A 38 17.51 -16.80 -24.72
C LYS A 38 16.20 -17.47 -24.31
N ALA A 39 16.13 -18.81 -24.40
CA ALA A 39 14.93 -19.54 -23.99
C ALA A 39 14.66 -19.39 -22.48
N GLU A 40 15.71 -19.41 -21.66
CA GLU A 40 15.60 -19.19 -20.22
C GLU A 40 15.15 -17.76 -19.87
N LEU A 41 15.70 -16.75 -20.56
CA LEU A 41 15.27 -15.36 -20.39
C LEU A 41 13.79 -15.20 -20.74
N GLN A 42 13.36 -15.75 -21.88
CA GLN A 42 11.97 -15.67 -22.31
C GLN A 42 11.03 -16.34 -21.29
N ARG A 43 11.44 -17.46 -20.69
CA ARG A 43 10.68 -18.11 -19.63
C ARG A 43 10.53 -17.19 -18.41
N ILE A 44 11.63 -16.59 -17.94
CA ILE A 44 11.60 -15.65 -16.80
C ILE A 44 10.67 -14.46 -17.09
N GLU A 45 10.73 -13.89 -18.31
CA GLU A 45 9.85 -12.79 -18.72
C GLU A 45 8.38 -13.20 -18.67
N THR A 46 8.04 -14.41 -19.13
CA THR A 46 6.67 -14.92 -19.04
C THR A 46 6.20 -15.11 -17.60
N ASP A 47 7.07 -15.64 -16.73
CA ASP A 47 6.75 -15.83 -15.31
C ASP A 47 6.54 -14.46 -14.60
N ILE A 48 7.35 -13.45 -14.93
CA ILE A 48 7.16 -12.08 -14.44
C ILE A 48 5.83 -11.49 -14.93
N ALA A 49 5.49 -11.65 -16.20
CA ALA A 49 4.23 -11.17 -16.75
C ALA A 49 3.01 -11.80 -16.04
N ILE A 50 3.06 -13.11 -15.77
CA ILE A 50 2.00 -13.82 -15.04
C ILE A 50 1.92 -13.34 -13.59
N ALA A 51 3.05 -13.21 -12.90
CA ALA A 51 3.10 -12.77 -11.52
C ALA A 51 2.57 -11.33 -11.35
N THR A 52 2.96 -10.43 -12.26
CA THR A 52 2.49 -9.04 -12.25
C THR A 52 0.99 -8.93 -12.51
N ALA A 53 0.45 -9.69 -13.46
CA ALA A 53 -0.99 -9.74 -13.70
C ALA A 53 -1.79 -10.16 -12.45
N LYS A 54 -1.35 -11.22 -11.76
CA LYS A 54 -1.97 -11.68 -10.50
C LYS A 54 -1.89 -10.63 -9.39
N LEU A 55 -0.76 -9.92 -9.27
CA LEU A 55 -0.60 -8.87 -8.27
C LEU A 55 -1.50 -7.67 -8.56
N VAL A 56 -1.67 -7.29 -9.82
CA VAL A 56 -2.59 -6.21 -10.24
C VAL A 56 -4.03 -6.58 -9.91
N GLU A 57 -4.48 -7.77 -10.27
CA GLU A 57 -5.82 -8.27 -9.95
C GLU A 57 -6.07 -8.28 -8.43
N ARG A 58 -5.08 -8.74 -7.65
CA ARG A 58 -5.18 -8.74 -6.18
C ARG A 58 -5.26 -7.31 -5.62
N ARG A 59 -4.47 -6.39 -6.17
CA ARG A 59 -4.47 -4.98 -5.77
C ARG A 59 -5.82 -4.32 -6.06
N GLU A 60 -6.42 -4.58 -7.21
CA GLU A 60 -7.76 -4.09 -7.55
C GLU A 60 -8.82 -4.64 -6.61
N THR A 61 -8.79 -5.95 -6.33
CA THR A 61 -9.70 -6.60 -5.38
C THR A 61 -9.63 -5.94 -4.00
N VAL A 62 -8.43 -5.76 -3.46
CA VAL A 62 -8.24 -5.14 -2.14
C VAL A 62 -8.69 -3.67 -2.16
N THR A 63 -8.41 -2.93 -3.23
CA THR A 63 -8.82 -1.53 -3.39
C THR A 63 -10.35 -1.41 -3.43
N ASN A 64 -11.03 -2.29 -4.16
CA ASN A 64 -12.49 -2.34 -4.23
C ASN A 64 -13.11 -2.67 -2.88
N ASN A 65 -12.58 -3.67 -2.16
CA ASN A 65 -13.04 -4.01 -0.82
C ASN A 65 -12.88 -2.84 0.14
N LEU A 66 -11.73 -2.15 0.10
CA LEU A 66 -11.47 -0.98 0.94
C LEU A 66 -12.41 0.19 0.60
N SER A 67 -12.72 0.41 -0.68
CA SER A 67 -13.71 1.39 -1.12
C SER A 67 -15.10 1.09 -0.57
N GLN A 68 -15.52 -0.18 -0.64
CA GLN A 68 -16.81 -0.62 -0.08
C GLN A 68 -16.87 -0.40 1.43
N LEU A 69 -15.85 -0.83 2.18
CA LEU A 69 -15.78 -0.64 3.63
C LEU A 69 -15.82 0.84 4.01
N LYS A 70 -15.09 1.70 3.27
CA LYS A 70 -15.14 3.16 3.48
C LYS A 70 -16.55 3.71 3.26
N LYS A 71 -17.25 3.30 2.19
CA LYS A 71 -18.63 3.72 1.93
C LYS A 71 -19.58 3.30 3.06
N THR A 72 -19.48 2.07 3.54
CA THR A 72 -20.27 1.59 4.68
C THR A 72 -19.97 2.38 5.95
N LEU A 73 -18.69 2.64 6.24
CA LEU A 73 -18.27 3.43 7.39
C LEU A 73 -18.79 4.87 7.31
N VAL A 74 -18.85 5.44 6.10
CA VAL A 74 -19.37 6.78 5.84
C VAL A 74 -20.84 6.92 6.22
N ILE A 75 -21.69 5.91 5.99
CA ILE A 75 -23.11 5.95 6.42
C ILE A 75 -23.21 6.05 7.95
N HIS A 76 -22.40 5.29 8.68
CA HIS A 76 -22.36 5.37 10.15
C HIS A 76 -21.71 6.64 10.69
N ARG A 77 -20.93 7.37 9.86
CA ARG A 77 -20.20 8.59 10.26
C ARG A 77 -20.88 9.88 9.80
N ILE A 78 -21.78 9.84 8.83
CA ILE A 78 -22.53 11.00 8.33
C ILE A 78 -23.96 10.91 8.85
N LEU A 79 -24.12 11.02 10.16
CA LEU A 79 -25.31 11.68 10.67
C LEU A 79 -24.90 13.14 10.92
N PRO A 80 -25.48 14.11 10.18
CA PRO A 80 -25.20 15.52 10.41
C PRO A 80 -25.36 15.87 11.89
N GLY A 81 -24.54 16.82 12.36
CA GLY A 81 -24.59 17.25 13.77
C GLY A 81 -25.98 17.72 14.19
N GLU A 82 -26.72 18.34 13.27
CA GLU A 82 -28.10 18.77 13.45
C GLU A 82 -29.05 17.60 13.70
N THR A 83 -28.94 16.51 12.93
CA THR A 83 -29.79 15.33 13.11
C THR A 83 -29.50 14.61 14.42
N ILE A 84 -28.22 14.54 14.83
CA ILE A 84 -27.83 14.02 16.15
C ILE A 84 -28.40 14.93 17.26
N GLY A 85 -28.29 16.24 17.12
CA GLY A 85 -28.85 17.21 18.07
C GLY A 85 -30.37 17.13 18.19
N TYR A 86 -31.07 16.89 17.06
CA TYR A 86 -32.50 16.63 17.04
C TYR A 86 -32.86 15.34 17.79
N ILE A 87 -32.13 14.25 17.56
CA ILE A 87 -32.32 12.98 18.30
C ILE A 87 -32.15 13.22 19.81
N PHE A 88 -31.10 13.93 20.22
CA PHE A 88 -30.88 14.25 21.64
C PHE A 88 -32.05 15.04 22.24
N SER A 89 -32.65 15.94 21.47
CA SER A 89 -33.80 16.75 21.90
C SER A 89 -35.06 15.90 22.05
N THR A 90 -35.27 14.90 21.20
CA THR A 90 -36.37 13.92 21.35
C THR A 90 -36.21 13.07 22.61
N LEU A 91 -34.98 12.62 22.92
CA LEU A 91 -34.68 11.87 24.15
C LEU A 91 -34.96 12.66 25.44
N ARG A 92 -35.00 13.99 25.37
CA ARG A 92 -35.39 14.86 26.49
C ARG A 92 -36.91 14.88 26.71
N ALA A 93 -37.70 14.79 25.64
CA ALA A 93 -39.17 14.92 25.71
C ALA A 93 -39.86 13.70 26.33
N GLU A 94 -39.26 12.52 26.25
CA GLU A 94 -39.84 11.25 26.72
C GLU A 94 -39.51 10.97 28.20
N ARG A 95 -39.84 11.90 29.11
CA ARG A 95 -39.71 11.65 30.55
C ARG A 95 -40.94 10.88 31.06
N VAL A 96 -40.89 9.56 31.05
CA VAL A 96 -41.85 8.75 31.82
C VAL A 96 -41.57 8.95 33.31
N SER A 97 -42.51 9.58 34.02
CA SER A 97 -42.43 9.77 35.47
C SER A 97 -42.61 8.44 36.19
N ILE A 98 -41.51 7.84 36.67
CA ILE A 98 -41.54 6.66 37.53
C ILE A 98 -41.33 7.16 38.97
N PRO A 99 -42.30 7.02 39.89
CA PRO A 99 -42.30 7.70 41.19
C PRO A 99 -41.14 7.40 42.15
N HIS A 100 -40.27 6.42 41.84
CA HIS A 100 -39.25 5.90 42.78
C HIS A 100 -37.80 5.94 42.24
N LYS A 101 -37.49 6.67 41.16
CA LYS A 101 -36.10 6.80 40.64
C LYS A 101 -35.64 8.26 40.63
N TRP A 102 -35.28 8.78 41.79
CA TRP A 102 -34.97 10.21 41.99
C TRP A 102 -33.53 10.62 41.67
N HIS A 103 -32.68 9.70 41.21
CA HIS A 103 -31.28 10.00 40.87
C HIS A 103 -30.90 9.43 39.50
N LYS A 104 -31.60 9.86 38.45
CA LYS A 104 -31.15 9.56 37.08
C LYS A 104 -30.38 10.76 36.54
N THR A 105 -29.12 10.50 36.16
CA THR A 105 -28.31 11.42 35.36
C THR A 105 -29.15 11.92 34.17
N PRO A 106 -29.23 13.24 33.93
CA PRO A 106 -29.99 13.78 32.82
C PRO A 106 -29.54 13.20 31.47
N SER A 107 -30.48 12.96 30.55
CA SER A 107 -30.15 12.37 29.24
C SER A 107 -29.14 13.20 28.47
N GLN A 108 -29.18 14.54 28.59
CA GLN A 108 -28.19 15.44 27.99
C GLN A 108 -26.76 15.21 28.52
N ILE A 109 -26.61 14.82 29.79
CA ILE A 109 -25.31 14.45 30.37
C ILE A 109 -24.88 13.09 29.80
N ILE A 110 -25.77 12.08 29.80
CA ILE A 110 -25.47 10.73 29.30
C ILE A 110 -24.95 10.78 27.85
N VAL A 111 -25.63 11.51 26.95
CA VAL A 111 -25.23 11.59 25.54
C VAL A 111 -23.90 12.35 25.35
N SER A 112 -23.57 13.31 26.22
CA SER A 112 -22.29 14.05 26.16
C SER A 112 -21.05 13.20 26.55
N HIS A 113 -21.27 12.03 27.16
CA HIS A 113 -20.20 11.13 27.59
C HIS A 113 -19.93 9.96 26.63
N VAL A 114 -20.69 9.80 25.55
CA VAL A 114 -20.53 8.69 24.58
C VAL A 114 -19.22 8.79 23.80
N CYS A 115 -18.94 9.95 23.19
CA CYS A 115 -17.69 10.23 22.50
C CYS A 115 -17.45 11.74 22.36
N SER A 116 -16.25 12.14 21.91
CA SER A 116 -15.90 13.56 21.72
C SER A 116 -16.82 14.28 20.73
N LYS A 117 -17.26 13.61 19.66
CA LYS A 117 -18.17 14.19 18.66
C LYS A 117 -19.56 14.44 19.23
N TRP A 118 -20.10 13.51 20.01
CA TRP A 118 -21.41 13.67 20.66
C TRP A 118 -21.37 14.76 21.72
N ARG A 119 -20.26 14.89 22.46
CA ARG A 119 -20.05 16.01 23.39
C ARG A 119 -20.11 17.36 22.68
N GLN A 120 -19.38 17.52 21.57
CA GLN A 120 -19.39 18.76 20.80
C GLN A 120 -20.80 19.11 20.32
N ILE A 121 -21.55 18.13 19.80
CA ILE A 121 -22.93 18.34 19.33
C ILE A 121 -23.86 18.70 20.49
N ALA A 122 -23.77 18.00 21.62
CA ALA A 122 -24.58 18.27 22.80
C ALA A 122 -24.34 19.70 23.32
N LEU A 123 -23.09 20.14 23.43
CA LEU A 123 -22.73 21.50 23.84
C LEU A 123 -23.15 22.55 22.81
N ALA A 124 -23.12 22.22 21.51
CA ALA A 124 -23.54 23.10 20.42
C ALA A 124 -25.06 23.14 20.20
N THR A 125 -25.86 22.42 20.99
CA THR A 125 -27.33 22.40 20.89
C THR A 125 -27.95 23.04 22.15
N PRO A 126 -28.14 24.38 22.19
CA PRO A 126 -28.65 25.08 23.37
C PRO A 126 -30.00 24.57 23.86
N ALA A 127 -30.86 24.08 22.96
CA ALA A 127 -32.16 23.50 23.29
C ALA A 127 -32.07 22.27 24.24
N LEU A 128 -30.90 21.64 24.38
CA LEU A 128 -30.69 20.57 25.37
C LEU A 128 -30.50 21.08 26.80
N TRP A 129 -30.14 22.35 26.97
CA TRP A 129 -29.72 22.95 28.24
C TRP A 129 -30.66 24.07 28.72
N ASN A 130 -31.50 24.64 27.84
CA ASN A 130 -32.36 25.80 28.13
C ASN A 130 -33.66 25.47 28.90
N ASP A 131 -33.60 24.57 29.89
CA ASP A 131 -34.73 24.26 30.77
C ASP A 131 -34.21 23.93 32.17
N VAL A 132 -33.44 24.89 32.69
CA VAL A 132 -33.06 24.99 34.09
C VAL A 132 -33.96 26.04 34.73
#